data_AF-S2KQR9-F1
#
_entry.id   AF-S2KQR9-F1
#
_cell.length_a   1.000
_cell.length_b   1.000
_cell.length_c   1.000
_cell.angle_alpha   90.00
_cell.angle_beta   90.00
_cell.angle_gamma   90.00
#
_symmetry.space_group_name_H-M   'P 1'
#
loop_
_entity.id
_entity.type
_entity.pdbx_description
1 polymer ?
#
loop_
_entity_poly.entity_id
_entity_poly.type
_entity_poly.pdbx_seq_one_letter_code
_entity_poly.pdbx_strand_id
1 'polypeptide(L)' 'MMSIEQGEYYGITGVGSRAWELLASPIAVVDIARVICAEYDTDEVTCLADMQSFVEELLQLGLVSVVKQ' A
#
# COMPACT_ATOMS: atom_id res chain seq x y z
N MET A 1 -13.11 2.47 -2.13
CA MET A 1 -13.86 2.70 -0.88
C MET A 1 -13.88 4.21 -0.65
N MET A 2 -15.04 4.80 -0.34
CA MET A 2 -15.28 6.25 -0.31
C MET A 2 -14.72 6.90 0.96
N SER A 3 -13.93 7.96 0.82
CA SER A 3 -13.71 8.94 1.89
C SER A 3 -14.10 10.33 1.35
N ILE A 4 -15.12 10.94 1.95
CA ILE A 4 -15.80 12.16 1.46
C ILE A 4 -15.17 13.44 2.04
N GLU A 5 -14.17 13.36 2.91
CA GLU A 5 -13.67 14.56 3.61
C GLU A 5 -12.65 15.42 2.84
N GLN A 6 -12.08 14.93 1.72
CA GLN A 6 -11.06 15.68 0.97
C GLN A 6 -11.42 16.04 -0.48
N GLY A 7 -12.58 15.64 -1.01
CA GLY A 7 -12.97 15.94 -2.40
C GLY A 7 -12.14 15.24 -3.48
N GLU A 8 -11.00 14.65 -3.12
CA GLU A 8 -10.12 13.87 -3.98
C GLU A 8 -10.49 12.38 -3.94
N TYR A 9 -10.68 11.80 -5.13
CA TYR A 9 -11.03 10.39 -5.30
C TYR A 9 -9.79 9.62 -5.76
N TYR A 10 -9.13 8.91 -4.85
CA TYR A 10 -8.01 8.04 -5.18
C TYR A 10 -8.50 6.68 -5.69
N GLY A 11 -8.47 6.53 -7.02
CA GLY A 11 -8.75 5.26 -7.69
C GLY A 11 -7.56 4.31 -7.60
N ILE A 12 -7.47 3.53 -6.52
CA ILE A 12 -6.43 2.49 -6.41
C ILE A 12 -6.89 1.27 -7.21
N THR A 13 -6.11 0.88 -8.23
CA THR A 13 -6.40 -0.25 -9.13
C THR A 13 -5.24 -1.24 -9.22
N GLY A 14 -5.51 -2.46 -9.69
CA GLY A 14 -4.49 -3.48 -9.90
C GLY A 14 -3.79 -3.90 -8.60
N VAL A 15 -2.46 -4.01 -8.65
CA VAL A 15 -1.61 -4.40 -7.50
C VAL A 15 -1.82 -3.49 -6.29
N GLY A 16 -2.02 -2.19 -6.53
CA GLY A 16 -2.26 -1.23 -5.46
C GLY A 16 -3.52 -1.55 -4.64
N SER A 17 -4.56 -2.09 -5.27
CA SER A 17 -5.81 -2.42 -4.56
C SER A 17 -5.56 -3.53 -3.53
N ARG A 18 -4.72 -4.50 -3.89
CA ARG A 18 -4.33 -5.58 -3.00
C ARG A 18 -3.46 -5.08 -1.85
N ALA A 19 -2.48 -4.24 -2.14
CA ALA A 19 -1.67 -3.59 -1.11
C ALA A 19 -2.54 -2.76 -0.13
N TRP A 20 -3.54 -2.05 -0.65
CA TRP A 20 -4.51 -1.31 0.16
C TRP A 20 -5.33 -2.21 1.09
N GLU A 21 -5.78 -3.38 0.63
CA GLU A 21 -6.47 -4.35 1.48
C GLU A 21 -5.58 -4.86 2.63
N LEU A 22 -4.30 -5.11 2.37
CA LEU A 22 -3.34 -5.57 3.38
C LEU A 22 -3.09 -4.50 4.46
N LEU A 23 -3.20 -3.22 4.11
CA LEU A 23 -3.08 -2.08 5.03
C LEU A 23 -4.31 -1.91 5.96
N ALA A 24 -5.34 -2.75 5.84
CA ALA A 24 -6.50 -2.72 6.75
C ALA A 24 -6.13 -3.02 8.22
N SER A 25 -4.96 -3.60 8.46
CA SER A 25 -4.36 -3.79 9.78
C SER A 25 -2.89 -3.34 9.76
N PRO A 26 -2.31 -2.91 10.90
CA PRO A 26 -0.89 -2.60 10.98
C PRO A 26 -0.02 -3.74 10.45
N ILE A 27 0.76 -3.44 9.42
CA ILE A 27 1.62 -4.40 8.74
C ILE A 27 2.91 -3.69 8.31
N ALA A 28 4.04 -4.40 8.33
CA ALA A 28 5.29 -3.86 7.84
C ALA A 28 5.31 -3.85 6.30
N VAL A 29 5.86 -2.79 5.70
CA VAL A 29 5.93 -2.64 4.24
C VAL A 29 6.66 -3.82 3.58
N VAL A 30 7.67 -4.40 4.25
CA VAL A 30 8.38 -5.59 3.76
C VAL A 30 7.47 -6.82 3.65
N ASP A 31 6.49 -6.96 4.55
CA ASP A 31 5.56 -8.09 4.52
C ASP A 31 4.48 -7.88 3.46
N ILE A 32 4.05 -6.63 3.21
CA ILE A 32 3.22 -6.29 2.04
C ILE A 32 3.95 -6.69 0.76
N ALA A 33 5.22 -6.27 0.61
CA ALA A 33 6.03 -6.56 -0.57
C ALA A 33 6.18 -8.07 -0.81
N ARG A 34 6.41 -8.86 0.23
CA ARG A 34 6.47 -10.33 0.14
C ARG A 34 5.17 -10.95 -0.37
N VAL A 35 4.03 -10.51 0.16
CA VAL A 35 2.72 -11.02 -0.28
C VAL A 35 2.49 -10.67 -1.76
N ILE A 36 2.73 -9.42 -2.14
CA ILE A 36 2.55 -8.98 -3.53
C ILE A 36 3.49 -9.74 -4.48
N CYS A 37 4.77 -9.87 -4.13
CA CYS A 37 5.72 -10.63 -4.95
C CYS A 37 5.29 -12.08 -5.17
N ALA A 38 4.80 -12.73 -4.12
CA ALA A 38 4.31 -14.11 -4.21
C ALA A 38 3.01 -14.21 -5.03
N GLU A 39 2.07 -13.28 -4.87
CA GLU A 39 0.78 -13.30 -5.57
C GLU A 39 0.91 -12.97 -7.08
N TYR A 40 1.90 -12.14 -7.45
CA TYR A 40 2.08 -11.63 -8.81
C TYR A 40 3.34 -12.17 -9.51
N ASP A 41 4.03 -13.16 -8.93
CA ASP A 41 5.24 -13.82 -9.49
C ASP A 41 6.30 -12.81 -9.96
N THR A 42 6.66 -11.87 -9.09
CA THR A 42 7.58 -10.75 -9.35
C THR A 42 8.77 -10.80 -8.39
N ASP A 43 9.88 -10.11 -8.71
CA ASP A 43 11.08 -10.10 -7.89
C ASP A 43 10.96 -9.19 -6.64
N GLU A 44 11.55 -9.65 -5.52
CA GLU A 44 11.46 -9.00 -4.21
C GLU A 44 11.97 -7.57 -4.18
N VAL A 45 12.98 -7.25 -5.01
CA VAL A 45 13.60 -5.92 -5.04
C VAL A 45 12.62 -4.93 -5.66
N THR A 46 12.01 -5.29 -6.79
CA THR A 46 10.96 -4.50 -7.44
C THR A 46 9.76 -4.32 -6.54
N CYS A 47 9.20 -5.40 -5.96
CA CYS A 47 8.03 -5.26 -5.09
C CYS A 47 8.31 -4.38 -3.87
N LEU A 48 9.49 -4.50 -3.26
CA LEU A 48 9.83 -3.69 -2.10
C LEU A 48 9.93 -2.21 -2.47
N ALA A 49 10.59 -1.89 -3.58
CA ALA A 49 10.70 -0.51 -4.05
C ALA A 49 9.33 0.09 -4.41
N ASP A 50 8.49 -0.67 -5.11
CA ASP A 50 7.14 -0.25 -5.49
C ASP A 50 6.25 -0.06 -4.26
N MET A 51 6.27 -1.00 -3.31
CA MET A 51 5.45 -0.91 -2.09
C MET A 51 5.92 0.21 -1.16
N GLN A 52 7.23 0.48 -1.09
CA GLN A 52 7.74 1.65 -0.36
C GLN A 52 7.24 2.94 -0.98
N SER A 53 7.37 3.09 -2.30
CA SER A 53 6.91 4.29 -3.02
C SER A 53 5.40 4.50 -2.87
N PHE A 54 4.62 3.43 -3.00
CA PHE A 54 3.17 3.46 -2.83
C PHE A 54 2.77 3.87 -1.41
N VAL A 55 3.34 3.26 -0.37
CA VAL A 55 3.02 3.61 1.03
C VAL A 55 3.49 5.03 1.37
N GLU A 56 4.61 5.49 0.82
CA GLU A 56 5.07 6.86 1.00
C GLU A 56 4.09 7.88 0.40
N GLU A 57 3.55 7.62 -0.79
CA GLU A 57 2.50 8.45 -1.39
C GLU A 57 1.25 8.48 -0.49
N LEU A 58 0.79 7.33 0.00
CA LEU A 58 -0.35 7.27 0.91
C LEU A 58 -0.11 8.03 2.22
N LEU A 59 1.13 8.02 2.74
CA LEU A 59 1.51 8.80 3.93
C LEU A 59 1.48 10.30 3.64
N GLN A 60 1.98 10.73 2.49
CA GLN A 60 1.97 12.14 2.06
C GLN A 60 0.54 12.67 1.88
N LEU A 61 -0.36 11.81 1.38
CA LEU A 61 -1.79 12.10 1.24
C LEU A 61 -2.56 12.02 2.58
N GLY A 62 -1.92 11.58 3.67
CA GLY A 62 -2.56 11.40 4.97
C GLY A 62 -3.60 10.28 5.00
N LEU A 63 -3.53 9.34 4.06
CA LEU A 63 -4.46 8.21 3.93
C LEU A 63 -4.10 7.05 4.85
N VAL A 64 -2.83 6.93 5.22
CA VAL A 64 -2.32 5.96 6.20
C VAL A 64 -1.41 6.66 7.20
N SER A 65 -1.06 5.97 8.28
CA SER A 65 -0.13 6.47 9.29
C SER A 65 0.79 5.37 9.78
N VAL A 66 1.98 5.75 10.25
CA VAL A 66 2.91 4.82 10.86
C VAL A 66 2.55 4.64 12.33
N VAL A 67 2.32 3.40 12.74
CA VAL A 67 2.13 3.04 14.14
C VAL A 67 3.44 2.51 14.72
N LYS A 68 3.75 2.91 15.96
CA LYS A 68 4.80 2.21 16.72
C LYS A 68 4.19 0.91 17.23
N GLN A 69 4.85 -0.21 16.92
CA GLN A 69 4.53 -1.50 17.54
C GLN A 69 4.78 -1.46 19.04
#